data_AF-A0A8T5SPL5-F1
#
_entry.id   AF-A0A8T5SPL5-F1
#
_cell.length_a   1.000
_cell.length_b   1.000
_cell.length_c   1.000
_cell.angle_alpha   90.00
_cell.angle_beta   90.00
_cell.angle_gamma   90.00
#
_symmetry.space_group_name_H-M   'P 1'
#
loop_
_entity.id
_entity.type
_entity.pdbx_description
1 polymer ?
#
loop_
_entity_poly.entity_id
_entity_poly.type
_entity_poly.pdbx_seq_one_letter_code
_entity_poly.pdbx_strand_id
1 'polypeptide(L)'
;MTAPLPINQLQALQFDDLHMTIILGLPALLLLWLGTALYQISQEKYTFAHGVCAGLSLLLTTINIVTVLPLTDTILRVGGADVFHLIHIGLGVFGYLAGIGAFLTGISGIRTKIPGLTAAVCWTIVFVMGYIQYIA
;
A
#
# COMPACT_ATOMS: atom_id res chain seq x y z
N MET A 1 -28.17 -19.65 -8.44
CA MET A 1 -27.67 -20.74 -7.58
C MET A 1 -26.20 -20.45 -7.30
N THR A 2 -25.87 -19.93 -6.13
CA THR A 2 -24.48 -19.74 -5.71
C THR A 2 -23.97 -21.08 -5.21
N ALA A 3 -23.09 -21.73 -5.98
CA ALA A 3 -22.40 -22.91 -5.49
C ALA A 3 -21.63 -22.54 -4.21
N PRO A 4 -21.70 -23.33 -3.13
CA PRO A 4 -20.93 -23.05 -1.93
C PRO A 4 -19.43 -23.07 -2.30
N LEU A 5 -18.72 -22.01 -1.91
CA LEU A 5 -17.28 -21.94 -2.10
C LEU A 5 -16.63 -23.12 -1.34
N PRO A 6 -15.74 -23.90 -1.99
CA PRO A 6 -15.04 -24.97 -1.31
C PRO A 6 -14.21 -24.40 -0.14
N ILE A 7 -14.13 -25.16 0.95
CA ILE A 7 -13.54 -24.76 2.24
C ILE A 7 -12.12 -24.18 2.08
N ASN A 8 -11.35 -24.66 1.11
CA ASN A 8 -10.01 -24.16 0.76
C ASN A 8 -10.00 -22.72 0.20
N GLN A 9 -11.05 -22.29 -0.50
CA GLN A 9 -11.20 -20.92 -1.00
C GLN A 9 -11.62 -19.96 0.11
N LEU A 10 -12.44 -20.41 1.06
CA LEU A 10 -12.80 -19.63 2.24
C LEU A 10 -11.58 -19.39 3.14
N GLN A 11 -10.76 -20.43 3.33
CA GLN A 11 -9.51 -20.35 4.08
C GLN A 11 -8.47 -19.47 3.39
N ALA A 12 -8.43 -19.47 2.05
CA ALA A 12 -7.57 -18.58 1.27
C ALA A 12 -8.00 -17.11 1.37
N LEU A 13 -9.31 -16.82 1.33
CA LEU A 13 -9.86 -15.47 1.55
C LEU A 13 -9.54 -14.97 2.97
N GLN A 14 -9.69 -15.81 4.01
CA GLN A 14 -9.32 -15.44 5.38
C GLN A 14 -7.81 -15.23 5.59
N PHE A 15 -6.97 -15.93 4.82
CA PHE A 15 -5.52 -15.71 4.83
C PHE A 15 -5.13 -14.38 4.17
N ASP A 16 -5.89 -13.96 3.16
CA ASP A 16 -5.69 -12.70 2.42
C ASP A 16 -6.00 -11.48 3.32
N ASP A 17 -7.13 -11.53 4.03
CA ASP A 17 -7.61 -10.41 4.86
C ASP A 17 -6.76 -10.19 6.14
N LEU A 18 -6.28 -11.27 6.77
CA LEU A 18 -5.60 -11.21 8.07
C LEU A 18 -4.09 -10.93 7.97
N HIS A 19 -3.41 -11.33 6.88
CA HIS A 19 -1.94 -11.40 6.86
C HIS A 19 -1.23 -10.40 5.95
N MET A 20 -1.92 -9.70 5.04
CA MET A 20 -1.24 -8.83 4.08
C MET A 20 -1.24 -7.34 4.50
N THR A 21 -2.40 -6.81 4.88
CA THR A 21 -2.56 -5.39 5.24
C THR A 21 -1.80 -5.03 6.52
N ILE A 22 -1.90 -5.82 7.60
CA ILE A 22 -1.26 -5.48 8.87
C ILE A 22 0.24 -5.83 8.88
N ILE A 23 0.67 -6.96 8.30
CA ILE A 23 2.06 -7.42 8.40
C ILE A 23 2.98 -6.65 7.43
N LEU A 24 2.51 -6.35 6.22
CA LEU A 24 3.31 -5.62 5.22
C LEU A 24 2.82 -4.19 5.03
N GLY A 25 1.51 -3.99 4.93
CA GLY A 25 0.92 -2.67 4.69
C GLY A 25 1.19 -1.67 5.81
N LEU A 26 1.00 -2.06 7.09
CA LEU A 26 1.23 -1.15 8.22
C LEU A 26 2.72 -0.76 8.36
N PRO A 27 3.70 -1.68 8.34
CA PRO A 27 5.11 -1.28 8.38
C PRO A 27 5.54 -0.43 7.20
N ALA A 28 5.05 -0.72 5.99
CA ALA A 28 5.29 0.14 4.83
C ALA A 28 4.78 1.57 5.09
N LEU A 29 3.53 1.69 5.53
CA LEU A 29 2.89 2.97 5.80
C LEU A 29 3.62 3.77 6.89
N LEU A 30 4.03 3.10 7.97
CA LEU A 30 4.78 3.73 9.06
C LEU A 30 6.16 4.23 8.59
N LEU A 31 6.87 3.46 7.77
CA LEU A 31 8.14 3.87 7.19
C LEU A 31 7.97 5.13 6.33
N LEU A 32 6.97 5.16 5.46
CA LEU A 32 6.73 6.30 4.58
C LEU A 32 6.35 7.56 5.36
N TRP A 33 5.48 7.43 6.36
CA TRP A 33 5.14 8.55 7.25
C TRP A 33 6.34 9.02 8.07
N LEU A 34 7.15 8.10 8.61
CA LEU A 34 8.37 8.45 9.33
C LEU A 34 9.33 9.26 8.46
N GLY A 35 9.64 8.77 7.26
CA GLY A 35 10.52 9.48 6.32
C GLY A 35 9.97 10.85 5.93
N THR A 36 8.66 10.95 5.69
CA THR A 36 7.98 12.21 5.32
C THR A 36 7.92 13.20 6.49
N ALA A 37 7.75 12.73 7.73
CA ALA A 37 7.76 13.55 8.92
C ALA A 37 9.17 14.09 9.22
N LEU A 38 10.20 13.23 9.16
CA LEU A 38 11.60 13.64 9.32
C LEU A 38 11.98 14.69 8.28
N TYR A 39 11.58 14.50 7.02
CA TYR A 39 11.78 15.50 5.96
C TYR A 39 11.19 16.87 6.31
N GLN A 40 10.00 16.91 6.92
CA GLN A 40 9.35 18.16 7.33
C GLN A 40 10.09 18.86 8.48
N ILE A 41 10.76 18.11 9.35
CA ILE A 41 11.58 18.68 10.44
C ILE A 41 12.82 19.38 9.85
N SER A 42 13.51 18.73 8.92
CA SER A 42 14.67 19.33 8.25
C SER A 42 14.94 18.68 6.90
N GLN A 43 14.61 19.41 5.83
CA GLN A 43 14.83 18.92 4.47
C GLN A 43 16.33 18.69 4.20
N GLU A 44 17.19 19.58 4.69
CA GLU A 44 18.64 19.49 4.45
C GLU A 44 19.26 18.23 5.05
N LYS A 45 18.78 17.83 6.23
CA LYS A 45 19.29 16.66 6.94
C LYS A 45 18.63 15.36 6.48
N TYR A 46 17.34 15.40 6.16
CA TYR A 46 16.53 14.19 6.02
C TYR A 46 16.05 13.89 4.60
N THR A 47 16.48 14.62 3.56
CA THR A 47 16.12 14.30 2.16
C THR A 47 16.52 12.88 1.77
N PHE A 48 17.74 12.46 2.09
CA PHE A 48 18.19 11.11 1.78
C PHE A 48 17.43 10.06 2.60
N ALA A 49 17.24 10.30 3.90
CA ALA A 49 16.48 9.40 4.78
C ALA A 49 15.03 9.24 4.30
N HIS A 50 14.40 10.32 3.83
CA HIS A 50 13.08 10.27 3.21
C HIS A 50 13.05 9.35 2.00
N GLY A 51 14.03 9.47 1.10
CA GLY A 51 14.19 8.58 -0.05
C GLY A 51 14.33 7.12 0.37
N VAL A 52 15.21 6.82 1.32
CA VAL A 52 15.41 5.44 1.82
C VAL A 52 14.13 4.88 2.45
N CYS A 53 13.45 5.64 3.31
CA CYS A 53 12.18 5.24 3.90
C CYS A 53 11.10 4.99 2.84
N ALA A 54 11.00 5.86 1.83
CA ALA A 54 10.07 5.67 0.72
C ALA A 54 10.41 4.43 -0.12
N GLY A 55 11.69 4.15 -0.36
CA GLY A 55 12.16 2.95 -1.05
C GLY A 55 11.86 1.66 -0.29
N LEU A 56 12.07 1.63 1.02
CA LEU A 56 11.72 0.48 1.85
C LEU A 56 10.20 0.27 1.91
N SER A 57 9.43 1.35 2.03
CA SER A 57 7.97 1.30 1.97
C SER A 57 7.49 0.76 0.63
N LEU A 58 8.09 1.20 -0.48
CA LEU A 58 7.81 0.68 -1.82
C LEU A 58 8.08 -0.82 -1.88
N LEU A 59 9.25 -1.27 -1.44
CA LEU A 59 9.61 -2.69 -1.45
C LEU A 59 8.57 -3.54 -0.72
N LEU A 60 8.19 -3.14 0.50
CA LEU A 60 7.15 -3.84 1.27
C LEU A 60 5.80 -3.82 0.56
N THR A 61 5.43 -2.70 -0.06
CA THR A 61 4.20 -2.59 -0.85
C THR A 61 4.24 -3.46 -2.10
N THR A 62 5.38 -3.56 -2.79
CA THR A 62 5.57 -4.46 -3.94
C THR A 62 5.42 -5.91 -3.53
N ILE A 63 6.07 -6.31 -2.43
CA ILE A 63 5.91 -7.67 -1.88
C ILE A 63 4.43 -7.91 -1.59
N ASN A 64 3.75 -6.97 -0.94
CA ASN A 64 2.32 -7.03 -0.62
C ASN A 64 1.42 -7.21 -1.86
N ILE A 65 1.73 -6.53 -2.96
CA ILE A 65 0.98 -6.68 -4.22
C ILE A 65 1.24 -8.06 -4.83
N VAL A 66 2.51 -8.47 -4.93
CA VAL A 66 2.91 -9.73 -5.60
C VAL A 66 2.29 -10.96 -4.95
N THR A 67 2.17 -10.97 -3.63
CA THR A 67 1.54 -12.05 -2.87
C THR A 67 0.03 -12.18 -3.09
N VAL A 68 -0.66 -11.08 -3.44
CA VAL A 68 -2.12 -11.07 -3.67
C VAL A 68 -2.48 -11.36 -5.14
N LEU A 69 -1.53 -11.19 -6.08
CA LEU A 69 -1.75 -11.45 -7.51
C LEU A 69 -2.38 -12.81 -7.83
N PRO A 70 -1.95 -13.95 -7.23
CA PRO A 70 -2.54 -15.26 -7.53
C PRO A 70 -4.02 -15.38 -7.13
N LEU A 71 -4.48 -14.58 -6.17
CA LEU A 71 -5.84 -14.61 -5.64
C LEU A 71 -6.77 -13.62 -6.34
N THR A 72 -6.23 -12.71 -7.16
CA THR A 72 -6.97 -11.59 -7.76
C THR A 72 -8.20 -12.02 -8.56
N ASP A 73 -8.12 -13.09 -9.37
CA ASP A 73 -9.28 -13.57 -10.15
C ASP A 73 -10.39 -14.14 -9.23
N THR A 74 -10.02 -14.77 -8.11
CA THR A 74 -10.99 -15.25 -7.12
C THR A 74 -11.67 -14.07 -6.42
N ILE A 75 -10.90 -13.07 -6.00
CA ILE A 75 -11.40 -11.86 -5.33
C ILE A 75 -12.38 -11.10 -6.24
N LEU A 76 -12.02 -10.89 -7.50
CA LEU A 76 -12.87 -10.15 -8.45
C LEU A 76 -14.18 -10.88 -8.78
N ARG A 77 -14.16 -12.22 -8.82
CA ARG A 77 -15.36 -13.02 -9.09
C ARG A 77 -16.30 -13.13 -7.88
N VAL A 78 -15.76 -13.17 -6.67
CA VAL A 78 -16.54 -13.35 -5.43
C VAL A 78 -16.98 -12.02 -4.83
N GLY A 79 -16.11 -11.02 -4.79
CA GLY A 79 -16.39 -9.69 -4.23
C GLY A 79 -17.11 -8.74 -5.20
N GLY A 80 -17.05 -9.02 -6.51
CA GLY A 80 -17.54 -8.12 -7.55
C GLY A 80 -16.61 -6.92 -7.78
N ALA A 81 -16.65 -6.34 -8.97
CA ALA A 81 -15.96 -5.08 -9.28
C ALA A 81 -16.77 -3.89 -8.75
N ASP A 82 -16.83 -3.76 -7.43
CA ASP A 82 -17.52 -2.65 -6.79
C ASP A 82 -16.69 -1.35 -6.86
N VAL A 83 -17.36 -0.22 -6.65
CA VAL A 83 -16.72 1.11 -6.71
C VAL A 83 -15.58 1.22 -5.69
N PHE A 84 -15.68 0.53 -4.55
CA PHE A 84 -14.63 0.49 -3.54
C PHE A 84 -13.36 -0.17 -4.08
N HIS A 85 -13.44 -1.32 -4.77
CA HIS A 85 -12.28 -1.95 -5.40
C HIS A 85 -11.63 -1.05 -6.46
N LEU A 86 -12.43 -0.37 -7.29
CA LEU A 86 -11.89 0.54 -8.31
C LEU A 86 -11.13 1.72 -7.68
N ILE A 87 -11.67 2.30 -6.61
CA ILE A 87 -11.00 3.36 -5.85
C ILE A 87 -9.71 2.83 -5.21
N HIS A 88 -9.75 1.64 -4.61
CA HIS A 88 -8.58 1.01 -3.99
C HIS A 88 -7.45 0.82 -5.00
N ILE A 89 -7.74 0.23 -6.17
CA ILE A 89 -6.76 0.00 -7.23
C ILE A 89 -6.22 1.34 -7.77
N GLY A 90 -7.12 2.31 -8.03
CA GLY A 90 -6.73 3.64 -8.51
C GLY A 90 -5.77 4.33 -7.55
N LEU A 91 -6.13 4.43 -6.27
CA LEU A 91 -5.27 5.00 -5.24
C LEU A 91 -3.98 4.20 -5.04
N GLY A 92 -4.04 2.87 -5.16
CA GLY A 92 -2.87 1.99 -5.14
C GLY A 92 -1.87 2.35 -6.23
N VAL A 93 -2.32 2.47 -7.49
CA VAL A 93 -1.48 2.85 -8.64
C VAL A 93 -0.92 4.26 -8.50
N PHE A 94 -1.76 5.25 -8.18
CA PHE A 94 -1.30 6.64 -7.99
C PHE A 94 -0.29 6.75 -6.84
N GLY A 95 -0.57 6.09 -5.71
CA GLY A 95 0.33 6.03 -4.57
C GLY A 95 1.66 5.36 -4.91
N TYR A 96 1.64 4.29 -5.72
CA TYR A 96 2.84 3.57 -6.15
C TYR A 96 3.75 4.43 -7.03
N LEU A 97 3.19 5.13 -8.01
CA LEU A 97 3.95 6.08 -8.85
C LEU A 97 4.53 7.23 -8.03
N ALA A 98 3.75 7.76 -7.08
CA ALA A 98 4.22 8.79 -6.16
C ALA A 98 5.33 8.27 -5.24
N GLY A 99 5.25 7.01 -4.79
CA GLY A 99 6.28 6.35 -3.99
C GLY A 99 7.58 6.21 -4.76
N ILE A 100 7.53 5.82 -6.04
CA ILE A 100 8.70 5.79 -6.94
C ILE A 100 9.31 7.18 -7.04
N GLY A 101 8.47 8.19 -7.27
CA GLY A 101 8.90 9.58 -7.27
C GLY A 101 9.62 9.96 -5.97
N ALA A 102 9.05 9.61 -4.81
CA ALA A 102 9.59 9.95 -3.50
C ALA A 102 10.96 9.32 -3.25
N PHE A 103 11.08 8.03 -3.57
CA PHE A 103 12.33 7.29 -3.50
C PHE A 103 13.40 7.95 -4.37
N LEU A 104 13.11 8.13 -5.66
CA LEU A 104 14.06 8.70 -6.62
C LEU A 104 14.48 10.13 -6.24
N THR A 105 13.53 11.00 -5.93
CA THR A 105 13.86 12.38 -5.54
C THR A 105 14.67 12.43 -4.26
N GLY A 106 14.34 11.59 -3.27
CA GLY A 106 15.04 11.57 -1.98
C GLY A 106 16.48 11.07 -2.11
N ILE A 107 16.72 9.96 -2.81
CA ILE A 107 18.09 9.43 -3.00
C ILE A 107 18.93 10.33 -3.90
N SER A 108 18.32 11.04 -4.85
CA SER A 108 19.01 12.02 -5.69
C SER A 108 19.27 13.36 -4.99
N GLY A 109 18.85 13.53 -3.73
CA GLY A 109 19.04 14.77 -2.97
C GLY A 109 18.11 15.91 -3.41
N ILE A 110 17.12 15.64 -4.26
CA ILE A 110 16.13 16.62 -4.68
C ILE A 110 15.19 16.88 -3.51
N ARG A 111 15.19 18.13 -3.05
CA ARG A 111 14.39 18.55 -1.90
C ARG A 111 12.94 18.81 -2.32
N THR A 112 12.16 17.74 -2.41
CA THR A 112 10.70 17.81 -2.56
C THR A 112 9.99 16.80 -1.67
N LYS A 113 8.85 17.21 -1.09
CA LYS A 113 7.96 16.36 -0.29
C LYS A 113 6.74 15.85 -1.04
N ILE A 114 6.46 16.41 -2.22
CA ILE A 114 5.18 16.20 -2.92
C ILE A 114 4.96 14.71 -3.22
N PRO A 115 5.93 13.98 -3.79
CA PRO A 115 5.71 12.57 -4.10
C PRO A 115 5.52 11.73 -2.83
N GLY A 116 6.32 11.97 -1.79
CA GLY A 116 6.25 11.24 -0.53
C GLY A 116 4.93 11.45 0.22
N LEU A 117 4.46 12.70 0.30
CA LEU A 117 3.17 13.01 0.90
C LEU A 117 2.00 12.43 0.10
N THR A 118 2.06 12.47 -1.23
CA THR A 118 1.03 11.90 -2.10
C THR A 118 0.93 10.38 -1.90
N ALA A 119 2.08 9.69 -1.90
CA ALA A 119 2.14 8.26 -1.62
C ALA A 119 1.58 7.94 -0.22
N ALA A 120 1.96 8.72 0.79
CA ALA A 120 1.52 8.52 2.18
C ALA A 120 0.00 8.62 2.31
N VAL A 121 -0.61 9.64 1.71
CA VAL A 121 -2.06 9.83 1.72
C VAL A 121 -2.77 8.70 0.97
N CYS A 122 -2.34 8.39 -0.26
CA CYS A 122 -2.94 7.31 -1.05
C CYS A 122 -2.90 5.97 -0.30
N TRP A 123 -1.73 5.58 0.21
CA TRP A 123 -1.57 4.32 0.92
C TRP A 123 -2.24 4.30 2.30
N THR A 124 -2.39 5.45 2.97
CA THR A 124 -3.22 5.52 4.18
C THR A 124 -4.67 5.20 3.88
N ILE A 125 -5.24 5.79 2.82
CA ILE A 125 -6.64 5.54 2.43
C ILE A 125 -6.83 4.08 2.05
N VAL A 126 -5.94 3.53 1.21
CA VAL A 126 -5.94 2.12 0.80
C VAL A 126 -5.84 1.18 1.99
N PHE A 127 -4.95 1.47 2.94
CA PHE A 127 -4.80 0.71 4.18
C PHE A 127 -6.08 0.74 5.02
N VAL A 128 -6.67 1.91 5.22
CA VAL A 128 -7.92 2.06 5.99
C VAL A 128 -9.08 1.33 5.31
N MET A 129 -9.19 1.40 3.99
CA MET A 129 -10.21 0.64 3.24
C MET A 129 -10.04 -0.87 3.47
N GLY A 130 -8.82 -1.39 3.35
CA GLY A 130 -8.54 -2.80 3.62
C GLY A 130 -8.78 -3.19 5.09
N TYR A 131 -8.43 -2.31 6.03
CA TYR A 131 -8.68 -2.55 7.45
C TYR A 131 -10.18 -2.56 7.79
N ILE A 132 -10.98 -1.67 7.21
CA ILE A 132 -12.44 -1.66 7.37
C ILE A 132 -13.04 -2.96 6.84
N GLN A 133 -12.62 -3.41 5.66
CA GLN A 133 -13.07 -4.68 5.08
C GLN A 133 -12.68 -5.88 5.95
N TYR A 134 -11.51 -5.84 6.59
CA TYR A 134 -11.06 -6.89 7.51
C TYR A 134 -11.90 -6.99 8.80
N ILE A 135 -12.43 -5.88 9.32
CA ILE A 135 -13.18 -5.86 10.60
C ILE A 135 -14.72 -5.87 10.44
N ALA A 136 -15.24 -5.63 9.24
CA ALA A 136 -16.68 -5.51 8.95
C ALA A 136 -17.29 -6.85 8.51
#